data_AF-A0A5E5P1I1-F1
#
_entry.id   AF-A0A5E5P1I1-F1
#
_cell.length_a   1.000
_cell.length_b   1.000
_cell.length_c   1.000
_cell.angle_alpha   90.00
_cell.angle_beta   90.00
_cell.angle_gamma   90.00
#
_symmetry.space_group_name_H-M   'P 1'
#
loop_
_entity.id
_entity.type
_entity.pdbx_description
1 polymer ?
#
loop_
_entity_poly.entity_id
_entity_poly.type
_entity_poly.pdbx_seq_one_letter_code
_entity_poly.pdbx_strand_id
1 'polypeptide(L)'
;MAYKSTNPYLEARCSFVLAKLALIGDPDAEDTTYEAIIEAQVLGHRDAEVYDKTGETIDCSPFFADVPELQREWHYGWNQYFEMREMEECGSCNGGNPCPIHG
;
A
#
# COMPACT_ATOMS: atom_id res chain seq x y z
N MET A 1 26.60 -8.23 1.80
CA MET A 1 25.24 -7.97 2.30
C MET A 1 24.94 -6.52 2.01
N ALA A 2 23.95 -6.23 1.17
CA ALA A 2 23.41 -4.88 1.08
C ALA A 2 22.74 -4.54 2.43
N TYR A 3 22.95 -3.32 2.92
CA TYR A 3 22.29 -2.83 4.13
C TYR A 3 20.76 -2.86 3.93
N LYS A 4 20.03 -3.37 4.93
CA LYS A 4 18.56 -3.35 4.97
C LYS A 4 18.12 -2.51 6.16
N SER A 5 17.38 -1.44 5.90
CA SER A 5 16.77 -0.58 6.92
C SER A 5 15.71 -1.35 7.71
N THR A 6 15.53 -0.97 8.97
CA THR A 6 14.40 -1.44 9.80
C THR A 6 13.11 -0.64 9.56
N ASN A 7 13.20 0.49 8.85
CA ASN A 7 12.03 1.29 8.48
C ASN A 7 11.45 0.78 7.15
N PRO A 8 10.23 0.22 7.15
CA PRO A 8 9.67 -0.41 5.95
C PRO A 8 9.33 0.60 4.84
N TYR A 9 9.00 1.85 5.16
CA TYR A 9 8.75 2.88 4.14
C TYR A 9 10.05 3.29 3.44
N LEU A 10 11.16 3.37 4.17
CA LEU A 10 12.46 3.62 3.58
C LEU A 10 12.87 2.46 2.66
N GLU A 11 12.60 1.21 3.05
CA GLU A 11 12.86 0.04 2.20
C GLU A 11 12.05 0.09 0.91
N ALA A 12 10.73 0.31 1.00
CA ALA A 12 9.88 0.44 -0.18
C ALA A 12 10.35 1.56 -1.12
N ARG A 13 10.75 2.71 -0.56
CA ARG A 13 11.33 3.82 -1.34
C ARG A 13 12.64 3.44 -2.01
N CYS A 14 13.56 2.81 -1.28
CA CYS A 14 14.82 2.35 -1.84
C CYS A 14 14.59 1.40 -3.01
N SER A 15 13.69 0.42 -2.85
CA SER A 15 13.31 -0.51 -3.93
C SER A 15 12.76 0.22 -5.15
N PHE A 16 11.86 1.19 -4.96
CA PHE A 16 11.30 1.98 -6.06
C PHE A 16 12.39 2.74 -6.84
N VAL A 17 13.29 3.41 -6.11
CA VAL A 17 14.39 4.18 -6.74
C VAL A 17 15.34 3.25 -7.48
N LEU A 18 15.70 2.10 -6.91
CA LEU A 18 16.57 1.13 -7.55
C LEU A 18 15.95 0.56 -8.84
N ALA A 19 14.65 0.26 -8.82
CA ALA A 19 13.93 -0.20 -10.02
C ALA A 19 13.93 0.89 -11.12
N LYS A 20 13.66 2.16 -10.76
CA LYS A 20 13.76 3.28 -11.72
C LYS A 20 15.16 3.45 -12.28
N LEU A 21 16.20 3.35 -11.45
CA LEU A 21 17.59 3.43 -11.91
C LEU A 21 17.96 2.27 -12.83
N ALA A 22 17.47 1.07 -12.56
CA ALA A 22 17.68 -0.10 -13.42
C ALA A 22 17.09 0.14 -14.83
N LEU A 23 15.87 0.66 -14.92
CA LEU A 23 15.24 1.02 -16.20
C LEU A 23 15.96 2.14 -16.96
N ILE A 24 16.62 3.07 -16.25
CA ILE A 24 17.47 4.06 -16.92
C ILE A 24 18.71 3.38 -17.54
N GLY A 25 19.27 2.39 -16.86
CA GLY A 25 20.44 1.63 -17.33
C GLY A 25 20.13 0.63 -18.45
N ASP A 26 18.91 0.08 -18.45
CA ASP A 26 18.40 -0.85 -19.45
C ASP A 26 16.89 -0.63 -19.66
N PRO A 27 16.49 0.25 -20.61
CA PRO A 27 15.08 0.60 -20.82
C PRO A 27 14.19 -0.54 -21.31
N ASP A 28 14.77 -1.62 -21.83
CA ASP A 28 14.04 -2.79 -22.32
C ASP A 28 13.88 -3.88 -21.23
N ALA A 29 14.45 -3.66 -20.04
CA ALA A 29 14.29 -4.55 -18.90
C ALA A 29 12.86 -4.53 -18.33
N GLU A 30 12.51 -5.56 -17.58
CA GLU A 30 11.23 -5.61 -16.84
C GLU A 30 11.14 -4.46 -15.83
N ASP A 31 10.03 -3.71 -15.88
CA ASP A 31 9.75 -2.68 -14.88
C ASP A 31 9.34 -3.36 -13.56
N THR A 32 10.26 -3.39 -12.60
CA THR A 32 10.03 -3.95 -11.26
C THR A 32 9.56 -2.93 -10.23
N THR A 33 9.19 -1.71 -10.65
CA THR A 33 8.67 -0.68 -9.72
C THR A 33 7.35 -1.11 -9.06
N TYR A 34 6.62 -2.05 -9.67
CA TYR A 34 5.38 -2.59 -9.11
C TYR A 34 5.58 -3.24 -7.73
N GLU A 35 6.75 -3.83 -7.44
CA GLU A 35 7.01 -4.46 -6.14
C GLU A 35 6.96 -3.44 -5.00
N ALA A 36 7.58 -2.28 -5.19
CA ALA A 36 7.55 -1.18 -4.23
C ALA A 36 6.17 -0.52 -4.13
N ILE A 37 5.42 -0.48 -5.24
CA ILE A 37 4.03 -0.02 -5.27
C ILE A 37 3.15 -0.93 -4.41
N ILE A 38 3.25 -2.25 -4.57
CA ILE A 38 2.51 -3.23 -3.76
C ILE A 38 2.89 -3.08 -2.28
N GLU A 39 4.17 -2.93 -1.96
CA GLU A 39 4.61 -2.73 -0.58
C GLU A 39 4.00 -1.46 0.04
N ALA A 40 3.89 -0.37 -0.74
CA ALA A 40 3.21 0.85 -0.28
C ALA A 40 1.73 0.59 0.05
N GLN A 41 1.01 -0.18 -0.76
CA GLN A 41 -0.37 -0.60 -0.47
C GLN A 41 -0.44 -1.43 0.82
N VAL A 42 0.45 -2.41 0.99
CA VAL A 42 0.50 -3.25 2.19
C VAL A 42 0.74 -2.41 3.44
N LEU A 43 1.62 -1.41 3.36
CA LEU A 43 1.89 -0.49 4.47
C LEU A 43 0.68 0.39 4.79
N GLY A 44 0.01 0.94 3.78
CA GLY A 44 -1.21 1.72 3.98
C GLY A 44 -2.33 0.92 4.64
N HIS A 45 -2.53 -0.32 4.20
CA HIS A 45 -3.50 -1.24 4.79
C HIS A 45 -3.16 -1.58 6.25
N ARG A 46 -1.87 -1.81 6.55
CA ARG A 46 -1.42 -2.07 7.93
C ARG A 46 -1.64 -0.87 8.83
N ASP A 47 -1.36 0.33 8.34
CA ASP A 47 -1.56 1.56 9.11
C ASP A 47 -3.04 1.81 9.40
N ALA A 48 -3.91 1.57 8.41
CA ALA A 48 -5.36 1.63 8.58
C ALA A 48 -5.85 0.62 9.64
N GLU A 49 -5.30 -0.59 9.65
CA GLU A 49 -5.58 -1.60 10.68
C GLU A 49 -5.17 -1.15 12.08
N VAL A 50 -4.01 -0.49 12.21
CA VAL A 50 -3.57 0.08 13.49
C VAL A 50 -4.52 1.19 13.92
N TYR A 51 -4.86 2.12 13.03
CA TYR A 51 -5.81 3.19 13.29
C TYR A 51 -7.17 2.64 13.75
N ASP A 52 -7.73 1.63 13.09
CA ASP A 52 -9.04 1.06 13.45
C ASP A 52 -9.02 0.44 14.86
N LYS A 53 -7.88 -0.15 15.24
CA LYS A 53 -7.70 -0.77 16.57
C LYS A 53 -7.42 0.23 17.68
N THR A 54 -6.71 1.31 17.42
CA THR A 54 -6.18 2.21 18.47
C THR A 54 -6.79 3.60 18.47
N GLY A 55 -7.36 4.05 17.34
CA GLY A 55 -7.80 5.42 17.10
C GLY A 55 -6.65 6.42 16.91
N GLU A 56 -5.40 5.97 16.86
CA GLU A 56 -4.24 6.84 16.65
C GLU A 56 -4.20 7.34 15.21
N THR A 57 -4.18 8.66 15.02
CA THR A 57 -4.04 9.26 13.69
C THR A 57 -2.67 8.90 13.10
N ILE A 58 -2.68 8.26 11.94
CA ILE A 58 -1.47 7.88 11.21
C ILE A 58 -1.50 8.56 9.84
N ASP A 59 -0.49 9.40 9.60
CA ASP A 59 -0.28 10.05 8.32
C ASP A 59 0.65 9.23 7.43
N CYS A 60 0.53 9.41 6.10
CA CYS A 60 1.45 8.80 5.15
C CYS A 60 2.89 9.21 5.46
N SER A 61 3.80 8.23 5.46
CA SER A 61 5.20 8.46 5.83
C SER A 61 5.87 9.54 4.96
N PRO A 62 6.72 10.42 5.54
CA PRO A 62 7.49 11.40 4.78
C PRO A 62 8.39 10.77 3.70
N PHE A 63 8.74 9.49 3.83
CA PHE A 63 9.45 8.75 2.79
C PHE A 63 8.63 8.59 1.51
N PHE A 64 7.32 8.82 1.48
CA PHE A 64 6.53 8.80 0.24
C PHE A 64 6.08 10.20 -0.22
N ALA A 65 6.32 11.25 0.58
CA ALA A 65 5.70 12.57 0.37
C ALA A 65 6.01 13.25 -0.98
N ASP A 66 7.16 12.96 -1.57
CA ASP A 66 7.61 13.47 -2.88
C ASP A 66 7.65 12.38 -3.96
N VAL A 67 7.08 11.20 -3.70
CA VAL A 67 6.93 10.12 -4.68
C VAL A 67 5.42 9.83 -4.83
N PRO A 68 4.73 10.54 -5.74
CA PRO A 68 3.26 10.49 -5.85
C PRO A 68 2.69 9.09 -6.05
N GLU A 69 3.43 8.22 -6.75
CA GLU A 69 3.06 6.82 -6.94
C GLU A 69 2.99 6.09 -5.60
N LEU A 70 4.04 6.12 -4.78
CA LEU A 70 4.03 5.42 -3.49
C LEU A 70 3.01 6.03 -2.52
N GLN A 71 2.85 7.35 -2.52
CA GLN A 71 1.85 8.01 -1.68
C GLN A 71 0.42 7.61 -2.05
N ARG A 72 0.09 7.63 -3.36
CA ARG A 72 -1.23 7.23 -3.84
C ARG A 72 -1.54 5.79 -3.48
N GLU A 73 -0.57 4.90 -3.64
CA GLU A 73 -0.74 3.47 -3.41
C GLU A 73 -0.83 3.14 -1.91
N TRP A 74 -0.15 3.90 -1.05
CA TRP A 74 -0.40 3.86 0.38
C TRP A 74 -1.85 4.24 0.73
N HIS A 75 -2.37 5.35 0.17
CA HIS A 75 -3.78 5.73 0.36
C HIS A 75 -4.76 4.69 -0.21
N TYR A 76 -4.41 4.05 -1.32
CA TYR A 76 -5.19 2.95 -1.86
C TYR A 76 -5.28 1.80 -0.86
N GLY A 77 -4.14 1.32 -0.33
CA GLY A 77 -4.12 0.28 0.69
C GLY A 77 -4.90 0.64 1.95
N TRP A 78 -4.79 1.89 2.41
CA TRP A 78 -5.57 2.41 3.53
C TRP A 78 -7.08 2.29 3.28
N ASN A 79 -7.55 2.75 2.11
CA ASN A 79 -8.97 2.69 1.76
C ASN A 79 -9.46 1.25 1.58
N GLN A 80 -8.63 0.38 0.97
CA GLN A 80 -8.95 -1.04 0.81
C GLN A 80 -9.24 -1.71 2.16
N TYR A 81 -8.49 -1.38 3.21
CA TYR A 81 -8.76 -1.89 4.55
C TYR A 81 -10.20 -1.58 5.01
N PHE A 82 -10.62 -0.31 4.88
CA PHE A 82 -11.96 0.10 5.32
C PHE A 82 -13.08 -0.44 4.43
N GLU A 83 -12.86 -0.52 3.11
CA GLU A 83 -13.80 -1.16 2.19
C GLU A 83 -13.99 -2.65 2.55
N MET A 84 -12.90 -3.35 2.85
CA MET A 84 -12.96 -4.75 3.29
C MET A 84 -13.69 -4.90 4.63
N ARG A 85 -13.39 -4.04 5.62
CA ARG A 85 -14.07 -4.05 6.93
C ARG A 85 -15.57 -3.76 6.78
N GLU A 86 -15.95 -2.82 5.93
CA GLU A 86 -17.36 -2.52 5.62
C GLU A 86 -18.08 -3.73 5.01
N MET A 87 -17.44 -4.41 4.05
CA MET A 87 -17.99 -5.62 3.43
C MET A 87 -18.09 -6.78 4.43
N GLU A 88 -17.10 -6.96 5.31
CA GLU A 88 -17.12 -7.96 6.38
C GLU A 88 -18.26 -7.74 7.38
N GLU A 89 -18.54 -6.48 7.72
CA GLU A 89 -19.63 -6.10 8.62
C GLU A 89 -21.00 -6.09 7.93
N CYS A 90 -21.04 -6.15 6.60
CA CYS A 90 -22.27 -6.21 5.83
C CYS A 90 -22.91 -7.61 5.90
N GLY A 91 -24.01 -7.72 6.65
CA GLY A 91 -24.76 -8.97 6.78
C GLY A 91 -25.29 -9.53 5.44
N SER A 92 -25.46 -8.69 4.42
CA SER A 92 -25.85 -9.12 3.08
C SER A 92 -24.70 -9.72 2.27
N CYS A 93 -23.48 -9.17 2.37
CA CYS A 93 -22.28 -9.74 1.73
C CYS A 93 -22.01 -11.18 2.20
N ASN A 94 -22.30 -11.46 3.48
CA ASN A 94 -22.12 -12.78 4.07
C ASN A 94 -23.34 -13.71 3.91
N GLY A 95 -24.38 -13.27 3.20
CA GLY A 95 -25.69 -13.94 3.13
C GLY A 95 -25.85 -14.98 2.01
N GLY A 96 -24.81 -15.22 1.20
CA GLY A 96 -24.82 -16.21 0.10
C GLY A 96 -25.61 -15.82 -1.15
N ASN A 97 -26.13 -14.60 -1.22
CA ASN A 97 -26.73 -13.98 -2.40
C ASN A 97 -25.96 -12.70 -2.76
N PRO A 98 -26.07 -12.16 -3.99
CA PRO A 98 -25.48 -10.87 -4.34
C PRO A 98 -25.90 -9.77 -3.37
N CYS A 99 -24.95 -8.93 -2.97
CA CYS A 99 -25.19 -7.90 -1.99
C CYS A 99 -25.92 -6.72 -2.65
N PRO A 100 -27.08 -6.26 -2.15
CA PRO A 100 -27.76 -5.12 -2.73
C PRO A 100 -27.04 -3.77 -2.52
N ILE A 101 -26.02 -3.73 -1.66
CA ILE A 101 -25.26 -2.52 -1.30
C ILE A 101 -23.96 -2.44 -2.10
N HIS A 102 -23.23 -3.55 -2.20
CA HIS A 102 -21.88 -3.61 -2.79
C HIS A 102 -21.82 -4.35 -4.15
N GLY A 103 -22.93 -4.95 -4.60
CA GLY A 103 -23.07 -5.63 -5.90
C GLY A 103 -22.90 -7.15 -5.84
#